data_AF-A0A5X2D0E9-F1
#
_entry.id   AF-A0A5X2D0E9-F1
#
_cell.length_a   1.000
_cell.length_b   1.000
_cell.length_c   1.000
_cell.angle_alpha   90.00
_cell.angle_beta   90.00
_cell.angle_gamma   90.00
#
_symmetry.space_group_name_H-M   'P 1'
#
loop_
_entity.id
_entity.type
_entity.pdbx_description
1 polymer ?
#
loop_
_entity_poly.entity_id
_entity_poly.type
_entity_poly.pdbx_seq_one_letter_code
_entity_poly.pdbx_strand_id
1 'polypeptide(L)'
;MTIPLWWQNGVIYQIYPKSFQDTTGSGTGDLRGVTQRLDYLQRLGVDAIWLTPFYISPQVDNGYDVANYTAIDPTYGTLDDFDELVAQAKARGIRIILDMVFNHTSTQHAWFREALNKESPYRQFYIWRDGTPDVCPNNWQSKFGGSAWRWHSQSEQYYLHLFAPEQADLN
;
A
#
# COMPACT_ATOMS: atom_id res chain seq x y z
N MET A 1 11.11 -19.69 32.90
CA MET A 1 10.26 -19.91 31.72
C MET A 1 10.12 -18.57 31.02
N THR A 2 10.52 -18.47 29.75
CA THR A 2 10.30 -17.26 28.94
C THR A 2 8.84 -17.23 28.52
N ILE A 3 8.14 -16.12 28.80
CA ILE A 3 6.80 -15.90 28.27
C ILE A 3 6.94 -15.80 26.74
N PRO A 4 6.25 -16.64 25.94
CA PRO A 4 6.33 -16.56 24.49
C PRO A 4 5.86 -15.19 24.00
N LEU A 5 6.46 -14.71 22.92
CA LEU A 5 6.07 -13.45 22.31
C LEU A 5 4.63 -13.58 21.77
N TRP A 6 3.84 -12.50 21.86
CA TRP A 6 2.40 -12.56 21.54
C TRP A 6 2.12 -13.15 20.15
N TRP A 7 2.96 -12.84 19.15
CA TRP A 7 2.78 -13.25 17.77
C TRP A 7 3.06 -14.75 17.52
N GLN A 8 3.71 -15.44 18.47
CA GLN A 8 3.99 -16.87 18.34
C GLN A 8 2.74 -17.73 18.57
N ASN A 9 1.81 -17.26 19.39
CA ASN A 9 0.61 -17.99 19.79
C ASN A 9 -0.70 -17.21 19.56
N GLY A 10 -0.61 -15.95 19.11
CA GLY A 10 -1.78 -15.11 18.91
C GLY A 10 -2.53 -15.40 17.61
N VAL A 11 -3.83 -15.17 17.61
CA VAL A 11 -4.70 -15.30 16.44
C VAL A 11 -4.76 -13.96 15.69
N ILE A 12 -4.32 -13.98 14.43
CA ILE A 12 -4.35 -12.82 13.54
C ILE A 12 -5.58 -12.92 12.62
N TYR A 13 -6.34 -11.84 12.53
CA TYR A 13 -7.47 -11.71 11.60
C TYR A 13 -7.16 -10.66 10.53
N GLN A 14 -7.11 -11.06 9.27
CA GLN A 14 -6.89 -10.12 8.17
C GLN A 14 -8.20 -9.44 7.78
N ILE A 15 -8.16 -8.12 7.59
CA ILE A 15 -9.28 -7.32 7.12
C ILE A 15 -8.87 -6.61 5.83
N TYR A 16 -9.70 -6.78 4.80
CA TYR A 16 -9.71 -5.95 3.60
C TYR A 16 -10.76 -4.83 3.80
N PRO A 17 -10.36 -3.58 4.17
CA PRO A 17 -11.29 -2.57 4.66
C PRO A 17 -12.42 -2.26 3.68
N LYS A 18 -12.09 -2.20 2.39
CA LYS A 18 -13.01 -1.91 1.28
C LYS A 18 -14.26 -2.80 1.25
N SER A 19 -14.17 -4.03 1.75
CA SER A 19 -15.28 -5.00 1.73
C SER A 19 -15.72 -5.47 3.11
N PHE A 20 -15.28 -4.80 4.18
CA PHE A 20 -15.58 -5.24 5.54
C PHE A 20 -16.88 -4.64 6.06
N GLN A 21 -16.97 -3.31 6.18
CA GLN A 21 -18.20 -2.63 6.58
C GLN A 21 -18.18 -1.15 6.17
N ASP A 22 -19.21 -0.72 5.45
CA ASP A 22 -19.50 0.68 5.12
C ASP A 22 -20.27 1.36 6.25
N THR A 23 -19.84 2.56 6.66
CA THR A 23 -20.51 3.40 7.65
C THR A 23 -21.03 4.72 7.08
N THR A 24 -20.73 4.99 5.82
CA THR A 24 -21.02 6.25 5.11
C THR A 24 -22.19 6.14 4.12
N GLY A 25 -22.54 4.91 3.72
CA GLY A 25 -23.53 4.64 2.67
C GLY A 25 -22.96 4.79 1.26
N SER A 26 -21.64 4.82 1.10
CA SER A 26 -20.95 4.92 -0.19
C SER A 26 -20.89 3.60 -0.96
N GLY A 27 -21.21 2.47 -0.31
CA GLY A 27 -21.11 1.13 -0.87
C GLY A 27 -19.72 0.51 -0.73
N THR A 28 -18.77 1.17 -0.06
CA THR A 28 -17.42 0.70 0.21
C THR A 28 -17.12 0.80 1.71
N GLY A 29 -16.41 -0.20 2.25
CA GLY A 29 -16.05 -0.21 3.67
C GLY A 29 -14.94 0.77 4.05
N ASP A 30 -14.94 1.18 5.31
CA ASP A 30 -14.09 2.25 5.86
C ASP A 30 -13.51 1.87 7.24
N LEU A 31 -12.58 2.69 7.77
CA LEU A 31 -11.89 2.43 9.05
C LEU A 31 -12.84 2.49 10.26
N ARG A 32 -13.90 3.30 10.20
CA ARG A 32 -14.91 3.36 11.26
C ARG A 32 -15.73 2.07 11.28
N GLY A 33 -15.95 1.45 10.12
CA GLY A 33 -16.54 0.12 9.99
C GLY A 33 -15.73 -0.95 10.72
N VAL A 34 -14.40 -0.91 10.59
CA VAL A 34 -13.51 -1.79 11.38
C VAL A 34 -13.67 -1.53 12.88
N THR A 35 -13.66 -0.25 13.28
CA THR A 35 -13.82 0.17 14.68
C THR A 35 -15.13 -0.35 15.29
N GLN A 36 -16.24 -0.28 14.56
CA GLN A 36 -17.56 -0.76 15.00
C GLN A 36 -17.61 -2.29 15.24
N ARG A 37 -16.66 -3.06 14.69
CA ARG A 37 -16.61 -4.52 14.85
C ARG A 37 -15.58 -5.00 15.85
N LEU A 38 -14.85 -4.12 16.54
CA LEU A 38 -13.84 -4.54 17.51
C LEU A 38 -14.41 -5.41 18.64
N ASP A 39 -15.64 -5.15 19.11
CA ASP A 39 -16.29 -6.01 20.12
C ASP A 39 -16.60 -7.42 19.58
N TYR A 40 -16.94 -7.52 18.30
CA TYR A 40 -17.12 -8.81 17.63
C TYR A 40 -15.79 -9.56 17.53
N LEU A 41 -14.72 -8.87 17.10
CA LEU A 41 -13.40 -9.46 16.95
C LEU A 41 -12.81 -9.88 18.31
N GLN A 42 -13.06 -9.11 19.36
CA GLN A 42 -12.67 -9.49 20.72
C GLN A 42 -13.41 -10.76 21.18
N ARG A 43 -14.73 -10.85 20.98
CA ARG A 43 -15.49 -12.07 21.30
C ARG A 43 -15.05 -13.28 20.49
N LEU A 44 -14.61 -13.07 19.25
CA LEU A 44 -14.06 -14.12 18.39
C LEU A 44 -12.70 -14.63 18.92
N GLY A 45 -12.00 -13.85 19.75
CA GLY A 45 -10.69 -14.21 20.31
C GLY A 45 -9.51 -13.74 19.46
N VAL A 46 -9.68 -12.65 18.70
CA VAL A 46 -8.61 -12.08 17.87
C VAL A 46 -7.60 -11.31 18.74
N ASP A 47 -6.30 -11.59 18.57
CA ASP A 47 -5.20 -10.89 19.25
C ASP A 47 -4.64 -9.73 18.42
N ALA A 48 -4.73 -9.82 17.09
CA ALA A 48 -4.29 -8.79 16.18
C ALA A 48 -5.11 -8.73 14.90
N ILE A 49 -5.30 -7.53 14.37
CA ILE A 49 -5.88 -7.28 13.06
C ILE A 49 -4.75 -6.92 12.09
N TRP A 50 -4.71 -7.59 10.94
CA TRP A 50 -3.89 -7.17 9.80
C TRP A 50 -4.75 -6.45 8.79
N LEU A 51 -4.49 -5.16 8.60
CA LEU A 51 -5.15 -4.34 7.58
C LEU A 51 -4.34 -4.38 6.29
N THR A 52 -5.00 -4.73 5.18
CA THR A 52 -4.47 -4.45 3.83
C THR A 52 -4.36 -2.93 3.61
N PRO A 53 -3.65 -2.45 2.56
CA PRO A 53 -3.43 -1.01 2.36
C PRO A 53 -4.70 -0.15 2.37
N PHE A 54 -4.60 1.01 3.01
CA PHE A 54 -5.64 2.06 3.08
C PHE A 54 -5.05 3.47 2.95
N TYR A 55 -3.82 3.56 2.45
CA TYR A 55 -3.14 4.82 2.13
C TYR A 55 -3.68 5.42 0.84
N ILE A 56 -3.41 6.70 0.59
CA ILE A 56 -3.75 7.35 -0.68
C ILE A 56 -3.17 6.54 -1.84
N SER A 57 -4.05 6.11 -2.74
CA SER A 57 -3.71 5.30 -3.91
C SER A 57 -4.65 5.60 -5.09
N PRO A 58 -4.15 5.60 -6.33
CA PRO A 58 -5.00 5.63 -7.52
C PRO A 58 -5.87 4.37 -7.72
N GLN A 59 -5.71 3.34 -6.89
CA GLN A 59 -6.49 2.11 -6.88
C GLN A 59 -6.28 1.25 -8.14
N VAL A 60 -5.12 1.35 -8.81
CA VAL A 60 -4.78 0.45 -9.93
C VAL A 60 -4.68 -1.00 -9.46
N ASP A 61 -4.15 -1.19 -8.26
CA ASP A 61 -3.97 -2.49 -7.61
C ASP A 61 -4.58 -2.46 -6.20
N ASN A 62 -5.80 -1.94 -6.06
CA ASN A 62 -6.58 -1.93 -4.81
C ASN A 62 -5.80 -1.42 -3.57
N GLY A 63 -5.01 -0.36 -3.73
CA GLY A 63 -4.28 0.28 -2.64
C GLY A 63 -2.80 -0.09 -2.54
N TYR A 64 -2.34 -1.08 -3.31
CA TYR A 64 -0.92 -1.49 -3.32
C TYR A 64 -0.05 -0.54 -4.18
N ASP A 65 -0.65 0.26 -5.06
CA ASP A 65 -0.02 1.39 -5.74
C ASP A 65 -0.09 2.66 -4.88
N VAL A 66 0.76 2.75 -3.84
CA VAL A 66 0.72 3.85 -2.86
C VAL A 66 1.28 5.17 -3.42
N ALA A 67 0.49 6.25 -3.35
CA ALA A 67 0.88 7.59 -3.77
C ALA A 67 1.28 8.52 -2.60
N ASN A 68 0.86 8.21 -1.37
CA ASN A 68 1.34 8.88 -0.16
C ASN A 68 1.28 7.94 1.06
N TYR A 69 2.44 7.52 1.57
CA TYR A 69 2.54 6.61 2.73
C TYR A 69 2.13 7.22 4.08
N THR A 70 1.91 8.53 4.15
CA THR A 70 1.67 9.26 5.41
C THR A 70 0.25 9.80 5.53
N ALA A 71 -0.63 9.44 4.59
CA ALA A 71 -2.01 9.88 4.58
C ALA A 71 -2.96 8.71 4.31
N ILE A 72 -4.16 8.80 4.90
CA ILE A 72 -5.25 7.85 4.66
C ILE A 72 -5.95 8.22 3.36
N ASP A 73 -6.34 7.22 2.56
CA ASP A 73 -7.21 7.47 1.42
C ASP A 73 -8.56 8.01 1.92
N PRO A 74 -9.04 9.15 1.40
CA PRO A 74 -10.32 9.73 1.83
C PRO A 74 -11.51 8.77 1.70
N THR A 75 -11.43 7.73 0.85
CA THR A 75 -12.50 6.72 0.77
C THR A 75 -12.57 5.81 2.00
N TYR A 76 -11.48 5.70 2.77
CA TYR A 76 -11.42 4.90 4.00
C TYR A 76 -11.58 5.73 5.29
N GLY A 77 -11.42 7.04 5.20
CA GLY A 77 -11.59 7.97 6.33
C GLY A 77 -10.40 8.92 6.47
N THR A 78 -10.10 9.28 7.72
CA THR A 78 -9.09 10.27 8.09
C THR A 78 -8.01 9.67 9.00
N LEU A 79 -6.93 10.43 9.25
CA LEU A 79 -5.95 10.04 10.26
C LEU A 79 -6.58 9.93 11.66
N ASP A 80 -7.52 10.82 11.99
CA ASP A 80 -8.24 10.76 13.28
C ASP A 80 -9.08 9.47 13.40
N ASP A 81 -9.70 9.00 12.32
CA ASP A 81 -10.41 7.72 12.31
C ASP A 81 -9.46 6.53 12.53
N PHE A 82 -8.23 6.61 12.01
CA PHE A 82 -7.20 5.60 12.25
C PHE A 82 -6.68 5.63 13.70
N ASP A 83 -6.45 6.83 14.25
CA ASP A 83 -6.05 7.00 15.65
C ASP A 83 -7.11 6.44 16.60
N GLU A 84 -8.40 6.68 16.33
CA GLU A 84 -9.50 6.11 17.08
C GLU A 84 -9.53 4.57 16.97
N LEU A 85 -9.36 4.02 15.76
CA LEU A 85 -9.28 2.56 15.55
C LEU A 85 -8.16 1.94 16.41
N VAL A 86 -6.96 2.53 16.39
CA VAL A 86 -5.81 2.05 17.16
C VAL A 86 -6.08 2.15 18.67
N ALA A 87 -6.63 3.27 19.14
CA ALA A 87 -6.97 3.46 20.55
C ALA A 87 -8.01 2.45 21.03
N GLN A 88 -9.08 2.26 20.25
CA GLN A 88 -10.17 1.34 20.58
C GLN A 88 -9.75 -0.13 20.50
N ALA A 89 -8.89 -0.50 19.53
CA ALA A 89 -8.32 -1.83 19.44
C ALA A 89 -7.43 -2.12 20.66
N LYS A 90 -6.55 -1.17 21.02
CA LYS A 90 -5.69 -1.28 22.19
C LYS A 90 -6.49 -1.44 23.48
N ALA A 91 -7.59 -0.70 23.66
CA ALA A 91 -8.47 -0.83 24.83
C ALA A 91 -9.06 -2.24 24.97
N ARG A 92 -9.13 -3.01 23.89
CA ARG A 92 -9.62 -4.40 23.84
C ARG A 92 -8.51 -5.44 23.84
N GLY A 93 -7.25 -5.02 23.94
CA GLY A 93 -6.09 -5.91 23.85
C GLY A 93 -5.74 -6.36 22.43
N ILE A 94 -6.37 -5.77 21.41
CA ILE A 94 -6.17 -6.10 20.00
C ILE A 94 -5.05 -5.23 19.42
N ARG A 95 -4.08 -5.84 18.75
CA ARG A 95 -3.00 -5.14 18.04
C ARG A 95 -3.38 -4.84 16.60
N ILE A 96 -2.77 -3.81 16.02
CA ILE A 96 -2.93 -3.47 14.60
C ILE A 96 -1.60 -3.73 13.88
N ILE A 97 -1.68 -4.47 12.77
CA ILE A 97 -0.58 -4.73 11.83
C ILE A 97 -0.96 -4.06 10.51
N LEU A 98 -0.02 -3.31 9.94
CA LEU A 98 -0.22 -2.62 8.67
C LEU A 98 0.55 -3.33 7.57
N ASP A 99 -0.07 -3.40 6.39
CA ASP A 99 0.65 -3.70 5.17
C ASP A 99 1.52 -2.50 4.76
N MET A 100 2.80 -2.74 4.47
CA MET A 100 3.77 -1.71 4.11
C MET A 100 4.40 -2.07 2.76
N VAL A 101 3.87 -1.47 1.69
CA VAL A 101 4.26 -1.79 0.31
C VAL A 101 5.47 -0.97 -0.10
N PHE A 102 6.67 -1.48 0.14
CA PHE A 102 7.92 -0.74 -0.06
C PHE A 102 8.76 -1.17 -1.27
N ASN A 103 8.32 -2.16 -2.04
CA ASN A 103 9.00 -2.53 -3.28
C ASN A 103 8.87 -1.43 -4.34
N HIS A 104 7.70 -0.80 -4.43
CA HIS A 104 7.36 0.17 -5.46
C HIS A 104 6.45 1.25 -4.88
N THR A 105 6.35 2.37 -5.58
CA THR A 105 5.33 3.39 -5.32
C THR A 105 4.43 3.54 -6.55
N SER A 106 3.29 4.20 -6.37
CA SER A 106 2.55 4.75 -7.51
C SER A 106 3.42 5.71 -8.31
N THR A 107 3.24 5.75 -9.63
CA THR A 107 3.79 6.79 -10.51
C THR A 107 3.19 8.18 -10.22
N GLN A 108 2.12 8.26 -9.42
CA GLN A 108 1.60 9.52 -8.88
C GLN A 108 2.31 9.97 -7.60
N HIS A 109 3.16 9.13 -6.99
CA HIS A 109 3.92 9.47 -5.79
C HIS A 109 4.87 10.65 -6.06
N ALA A 110 4.98 11.57 -5.10
CA ALA A 110 5.80 12.78 -5.24
C ALA A 110 7.24 12.46 -5.66
N TRP A 111 7.85 11.42 -5.07
CA TRP A 111 9.19 10.97 -5.45
C TRP A 111 9.30 10.57 -6.92
N PHE A 112 8.34 9.80 -7.47
CA PHE A 112 8.41 9.41 -8.88
C PHE A 112 8.23 10.60 -9.80
N ARG A 113 7.32 11.52 -9.44
CA ARG A 113 7.06 12.76 -10.19
C ARG A 113 8.32 13.63 -10.27
N GLU A 114 9.02 13.79 -9.15
CA GLU A 114 10.31 14.48 -9.09
C GLU A 114 11.40 13.73 -9.87
N ALA A 115 11.41 12.40 -9.78
CA ALA A 115 12.36 11.53 -10.47
C ALA A 115 12.22 11.56 -12.00
N LEU A 116 11.11 12.09 -12.56
CA LEU A 116 10.99 12.30 -14.01
C LEU A 116 12.04 13.29 -14.56
N ASN A 117 12.52 14.20 -13.72
CA ASN A 117 13.65 15.07 -14.03
C ASN A 117 14.98 14.35 -13.74
N LYS A 118 15.84 14.21 -14.75
CA LYS A 118 17.15 13.55 -14.63
C LYS A 118 18.07 14.22 -13.60
N GLU A 119 17.94 15.53 -13.41
CA GLU A 119 18.76 16.31 -12.48
C GLU A 119 18.19 16.31 -11.05
N SER A 120 17.02 15.70 -10.82
CA SER A 120 16.41 15.67 -9.49
C SER A 120 17.19 14.75 -8.55
N PRO A 121 17.39 15.12 -7.27
CA PRO A 121 17.96 14.21 -6.28
C PRO A 121 17.10 12.95 -6.06
N TYR A 122 15.81 12.99 -6.43
CA TYR A 122 14.92 11.84 -6.38
C TYR A 122 15.10 10.88 -7.57
N ARG A 123 15.87 11.24 -8.60
CA ARG A 123 16.10 10.38 -9.77
C ARG A 123 16.60 8.98 -9.37
N GLN A 124 17.48 8.93 -8.37
CA GLN A 124 18.09 7.70 -7.86
C GLN A 124 17.16 6.82 -7.03
N PHE A 125 15.96 7.29 -6.66
CA PHE A 125 15.00 6.50 -5.89
C PHE A 125 14.35 5.42 -6.74
N TYR A 126 14.45 5.49 -8.07
CA TYR A 126 13.87 4.53 -9.00
C TYR A 126 14.92 4.01 -9.97
N ILE A 127 14.64 2.86 -10.56
CA ILE A 127 15.58 2.18 -11.45
C ILE A 127 15.33 2.64 -12.89
N TRP A 128 16.26 3.45 -13.42
CA TRP A 128 16.22 3.96 -14.79
C TRP A 128 17.30 3.33 -15.67
N ARG A 129 16.98 3.01 -16.92
CA ARG A 129 17.94 2.45 -17.89
C ARG A 129 17.79 3.08 -19.27
N ASP A 130 18.92 3.22 -19.96
CA ASP A 130 18.96 3.67 -21.34
C ASP A 130 18.36 2.63 -22.29
N GLY A 131 17.83 3.10 -23.40
CA GLY A 131 17.26 2.27 -24.45
C GLY A 131 16.65 3.12 -25.57
N THR A 132 15.91 2.48 -26.47
CA THR A 132 15.08 3.13 -27.49
C THR A 132 13.65 2.62 -27.36
N PRO A 133 12.60 3.33 -27.81
CA PRO A 133 11.21 2.88 -27.67
C PRO A 133 10.94 1.43 -28.12
N ASP A 134 11.70 0.95 -29.12
CA ASP A 134 11.56 -0.38 -29.72
C ASP A 134 12.42 -1.48 -29.04
N VAL A 135 13.37 -1.11 -28.16
CA VAL A 135 14.35 -2.04 -27.58
C VAL A 135 14.42 -1.82 -26.08
N CYS A 136 13.79 -2.73 -25.33
CA CYS A 136 13.84 -2.75 -23.87
C CYS A 136 15.26 -3.09 -23.35
N PRO A 137 15.65 -2.65 -22.14
CA PRO A 137 16.96 -2.90 -21.57
C PRO A 137 17.33 -4.39 -21.44
N ASN A 138 16.34 -5.25 -21.20
CA ASN A 138 16.46 -6.70 -21.21
C ASN A 138 15.08 -7.35 -21.46
N ASN A 139 14.98 -8.68 -21.31
CA ASN A 139 13.77 -9.46 -21.55
C ASN A 139 12.89 -9.69 -20.31
N TRP A 140 13.08 -8.93 -19.22
CA TRP A 140 12.29 -9.10 -18.00
C TRP A 140 10.80 -8.83 -18.24
N GLN A 141 9.96 -9.65 -17.62
CA GLN A 141 8.51 -9.59 -17.73
C GLN A 141 7.90 -9.14 -16.41
N SER A 142 6.90 -8.26 -16.49
CA SER A 142 6.07 -7.88 -15.35
C SER A 142 5.25 -9.08 -14.87
N LYS A 143 5.00 -9.15 -13.56
CA LYS A 143 4.06 -10.11 -12.96
C LYS A 143 2.62 -9.91 -13.43
N PHE A 144 2.27 -8.71 -13.89
CA PHE A 144 0.94 -8.38 -14.42
C PHE A 144 0.88 -8.42 -15.96
N GLY A 145 1.94 -8.91 -16.60
CA GLY A 145 2.01 -9.14 -18.04
C GLY A 145 2.71 -8.03 -18.81
N GLY A 146 3.35 -8.42 -19.93
CA GLY A 146 4.16 -7.53 -20.75
C GLY A 146 5.56 -7.28 -20.19
N SER A 147 6.29 -6.36 -20.82
CA SER A 147 7.62 -5.95 -20.38
C SER A 147 7.59 -5.38 -18.96
N ALA A 148 8.64 -5.63 -18.17
CA ALA A 148 8.86 -4.97 -16.87
C ALA A 148 9.46 -3.56 -17.03
N TRP A 149 9.68 -3.10 -18.26
CA TRP A 149 10.28 -1.80 -18.56
C TRP A 149 9.29 -0.93 -19.30
N ARG A 150 9.05 0.28 -18.76
CA ARG A 150 8.18 1.28 -19.39
C ARG A 150 8.99 2.46 -19.91
N TRP A 151 8.87 2.74 -21.20
CA TRP A 151 9.51 3.88 -21.85
C TRP A 151 8.90 5.20 -21.36
N HIS A 152 9.75 6.14 -20.94
CA HIS A 152 9.38 7.51 -20.62
C HIS A 152 10.03 8.46 -21.62
N SER A 153 9.22 8.97 -22.55
CA SER A 153 9.69 9.74 -23.72
C SER A 153 10.45 11.01 -23.34
N GLN A 154 9.99 11.75 -22.34
CA GLN A 154 10.63 13.02 -21.95
C GLN A 154 12.04 12.83 -21.40
N SER A 155 12.31 11.72 -20.73
CA SER A 155 13.68 11.40 -20.27
C SER A 155 14.42 10.47 -21.21
N GLU A 156 13.81 10.00 -22.30
CA GLU A 156 14.39 9.01 -23.23
C GLU A 156 15.00 7.79 -22.51
N GLN A 157 14.32 7.30 -21.47
CA GLN A 157 14.79 6.19 -20.65
C GLN A 157 13.62 5.31 -20.25
N TYR A 158 13.92 4.06 -19.93
CA TYR A 158 12.99 3.14 -19.30
C TYR A 158 13.06 3.26 -17.79
N TYR A 159 11.92 3.10 -17.10
CA TYR A 159 11.87 2.80 -15.67
C TYR A 159 11.40 1.36 -15.44
N LEU A 160 11.87 0.73 -14.36
CA LEU A 160 11.46 -0.61 -13.97
C LEU A 160 10.08 -0.58 -13.28
N HIS A 161 9.22 -1.53 -13.65
CA HIS A 161 8.01 -1.89 -12.93
C HIS A 161 7.85 -3.42 -12.93
N LEU A 162 7.95 -4.06 -11.77
CA LEU A 162 7.76 -5.51 -11.65
C LEU A 162 6.27 -5.91 -11.66
N PHE A 163 5.38 -4.95 -11.44
CA PHE A 163 3.92 -5.12 -11.43
C PHE A 163 3.27 -4.20 -12.50
N ALA A 164 2.22 -3.45 -12.16
CA ALA A 164 1.59 -2.53 -13.10
C ALA A 164 2.58 -1.45 -13.58
N PRO A 165 2.43 -0.91 -14.81
CA PRO A 165 3.22 0.24 -15.27
C PRO A 165 3.14 1.45 -14.32
N GLU A 166 2.05 1.58 -13.56
CA GLU A 166 1.82 2.61 -12.57
C GLU A 166 2.50 2.32 -11.22
N GLN A 167 3.14 1.16 -11.02
CA GLN A 167 3.88 0.75 -9.83
C GLN A 167 5.39 0.76 -10.13
N ALA A 168 6.02 1.93 -10.03
CA ALA A 168 7.45 2.09 -10.31
C ALA A 168 8.31 1.56 -9.14
N ASP A 169 9.24 0.67 -9.44
CA ASP A 169 10.09 0.02 -8.44
C ASP A 169 11.10 1.00 -7.83
N LEU A 170 11.18 0.98 -6.49
CA LEU A 170 12.18 1.70 -5.73
C LEU A 170 13.56 1.03 -5.89
N ASN A 171 14.63 1.82 -5.82
CA ASN A 171 16.03 1.39 -5.95
C ASN A 171 16.71 1.17 -4.60
#